data_AF-A0A3D1H4D2-F1
#
_entry.id   AF-A0A3D1H4D2-F1
#
_cell.length_a   1.000
_cell.length_b   1.000
_cell.length_c   1.000
_cell.angle_alpha   90.00
_cell.angle_beta   90.00
_cell.angle_gamma   90.00
#
_symmetry.space_group_name_H-M   'P 1'
#
loop_
_entity.id
_entity.type
_entity.pdbx_description
1 polymer ?
#
loop_
_entity_poly.entity_id
_entity_poly.type
_entity_poly.pdbx_seq_one_letter_code
_entity_poly.pdbx_strand_id
1 'polypeptide(L)'
;GNLSPEVQRTVIERMETKPKLIAMDTMNFWMDIAREELDKTIALVDVLIINDEEARQLSGEYALKTAAKKIMAMGPKFLIIKKGEHGALLFGEDKIYYCPALPLESVFDPTGAGDTFAGGFIGHLAASDDISFANMKRAVIYGSAMASFCVEKFGTERILNLSKQEINTRVQEFIDLSQVEISLA
;
A
#
# COMPACT_ATOMS: atom_id res chain seq x y z
N GLY A 1 8.66 -3.38 -4.97
CA GLY A 1 9.72 -3.41 -3.95
C GLY A 1 10.60 -2.21 -4.17
N ASN A 2 10.80 -1.40 -3.13
CA ASN A 2 11.64 -0.22 -3.17
C ASN A 2 13.08 -0.56 -3.62
N LEU A 3 13.52 0.09 -4.70
CA LEU A 3 14.84 -0.06 -5.31
C LEU A 3 15.07 1.13 -6.26
N SER A 4 16.26 1.24 -6.87
CA SER A 4 16.52 2.28 -7.88
C SER A 4 15.41 2.29 -8.96
N PRO A 5 14.81 3.45 -9.27
CA PRO A 5 13.74 3.54 -10.26
C PRO A 5 14.12 2.99 -11.64
N GLU A 6 15.38 3.15 -12.05
CA GLU A 6 15.88 2.64 -13.32
C GLU A 6 15.83 1.11 -13.39
N VAL A 7 16.21 0.45 -12.29
CA VAL A 7 16.18 -1.01 -12.21
C VAL A 7 14.74 -1.50 -12.12
N GLN A 8 13.87 -0.84 -11.36
CA GLN A 8 12.43 -1.14 -11.32
C GLN A 8 11.83 -1.05 -12.74
N ARG A 9 12.12 0.03 -13.48
CA ARG A 9 11.68 0.21 -14.87
C ARG A 9 12.25 -0.86 -15.80
N THR A 10 13.54 -1.15 -15.69
CA THR A 10 14.20 -2.18 -16.51
C THR A 10 13.53 -3.55 -16.32
N VAL A 11 13.11 -3.90 -15.11
CA VAL A 11 12.36 -5.13 -14.84
C VAL A 11 11.01 -5.11 -15.57
N ILE A 12 10.26 -4.01 -15.50
CA ILE A 12 8.96 -3.85 -16.18
C ILE A 12 9.12 -3.97 -17.70
N GLU A 13 10.07 -3.26 -18.28
CA GLU A 13 10.32 -3.20 -19.72
C GLU A 13 10.79 -4.54 -20.31
N ARG A 14 11.38 -5.41 -19.48
CA ARG A 14 11.85 -6.73 -19.90
C ARG A 14 10.82 -7.85 -19.72
N MET A 15 9.63 -7.55 -19.21
CA MET A 15 8.56 -8.56 -19.10
C MET A 15 8.03 -8.90 -20.51
N GLU A 16 8.18 -10.16 -20.94
CA GLU A 16 7.67 -10.63 -22.24
C GLU A 16 6.14 -10.60 -22.33
N THR A 17 5.48 -10.83 -21.19
CA THR A 17 4.03 -10.79 -21.06
C THR A 17 3.62 -9.65 -20.15
N LYS A 18 2.68 -8.83 -20.61
CA LYS A 18 2.11 -7.76 -19.80
C LYS A 18 1.38 -8.38 -18.59
N PRO A 19 1.77 -8.06 -17.35
CA PRO A 19 1.07 -8.56 -16.16
C PRO A 19 -0.32 -7.93 -16.04
N LYS A 20 -1.22 -8.60 -15.31
CA LYS A 20 -2.57 -8.07 -15.01
C LYS A 20 -2.52 -6.77 -14.19
N LEU A 21 -1.49 -6.63 -13.36
CA LEU A 21 -1.29 -5.51 -12.45
C LEU A 21 0.20 -5.35 -12.13
N ILE A 22 0.70 -4.12 -12.14
CA ILE A 22 2.02 -3.75 -11.63
C ILE A 22 1.85 -2.86 -10.40
N ALA A 23 2.33 -3.33 -9.25
CA ALA A 23 2.38 -2.56 -8.03
C ALA A 23 3.82 -2.16 -7.70
N MET A 24 3.99 -0.92 -7.24
CA MET A 24 5.29 -0.35 -6.91
C MET A 24 5.21 0.47 -5.63
N ASP A 25 6.28 0.43 -4.87
CA ASP A 25 6.63 1.31 -3.77
C ASP A 25 8.00 1.94 -4.05
N THR A 26 8.29 3.02 -3.33
CA THR A 26 9.54 3.79 -3.42
C THR A 26 9.88 4.37 -2.05
N MET A 27 10.83 5.30 -1.97
CA MET A 27 11.18 6.02 -0.76
C MET A 27 11.67 7.44 -1.08
N ASN A 28 11.68 8.32 -0.07
CA ASN A 28 12.13 9.72 -0.15
C ASN A 28 13.50 9.85 -0.83
N PHE A 29 14.43 8.94 -0.55
CA PHE A 29 15.77 8.93 -1.14
C PHE A 29 15.75 9.02 -2.66
N TRP A 30 14.92 8.22 -3.35
CA TRP A 30 14.82 8.26 -4.81
C TRP A 30 14.13 9.52 -5.32
N MET A 31 13.23 10.11 -4.52
CA MET A 31 12.62 11.40 -4.84
C MET A 31 13.66 12.53 -4.80
N ASP A 32 14.64 12.46 -3.91
CA ASP A 32 15.69 13.46 -3.75
C ASP A 32 16.78 13.34 -4.82
N ILE A 33 17.23 12.12 -5.12
CA ILE A 33 18.41 11.91 -5.96
C ILE A 33 18.12 11.47 -7.40
N ALA A 34 16.91 10.99 -7.69
CA ALA A 34 16.58 10.35 -8.97
C ALA A 34 15.15 10.68 -9.43
N ARG A 35 14.70 11.92 -9.19
CA ARG A 35 13.30 12.32 -9.41
C ARG A 35 12.80 12.07 -10.83
N GLU A 36 13.58 12.44 -11.84
CA GLU A 36 13.19 12.28 -13.23
C GLU A 36 13.00 10.79 -13.59
N GLU A 37 13.91 9.94 -13.13
CA GLU A 37 13.83 8.49 -13.36
C GLU A 37 12.67 7.87 -12.59
N LEU A 38 12.40 8.34 -11.38
CA LEU A 38 11.24 7.94 -10.60
C LEU A 38 9.93 8.28 -11.31
N ASP A 39 9.78 9.51 -11.82
CA ASP A 39 8.57 9.94 -12.53
C ASP A 39 8.34 9.08 -13.79
N LYS A 40 9.40 8.77 -14.55
CA LYS A 40 9.34 7.84 -15.69
C LYS A 40 8.88 6.44 -15.28
N THR A 41 9.36 5.93 -14.15
CA THR A 41 8.99 4.60 -13.66
C THR A 41 7.55 4.57 -13.14
N ILE A 42 7.11 5.60 -12.40
CA ILE A 42 5.74 5.74 -11.90
C ILE A 42 4.72 5.74 -13.05
N ALA A 43 5.07 6.29 -14.21
CA ALA A 43 4.20 6.29 -15.39
C ALA A 43 3.85 4.88 -15.92
N LEU A 44 4.62 3.86 -15.54
CA LEU A 44 4.48 2.49 -16.05
C LEU A 44 3.74 1.54 -15.10
N VAL A 45 3.31 2.00 -13.91
CA VAL A 45 2.72 1.13 -12.88
C VAL A 45 1.21 1.35 -12.75
N ASP A 46 0.48 0.32 -12.31
CA ASP A 46 -0.97 0.42 -12.09
C ASP A 46 -1.30 0.88 -10.68
N VAL A 47 -0.51 0.46 -9.68
CA VAL A 47 -0.69 0.80 -8.26
C VAL A 47 0.61 1.38 -7.70
N LEU A 48 0.55 2.58 -7.16
CA LEU A 48 1.64 3.17 -6.36
C LEU A 48 1.29 3.07 -4.87
N ILE A 49 2.22 2.60 -4.04
CA ILE A 49 2.05 2.41 -2.60
C ILE A 49 3.12 3.21 -1.87
N ILE A 50 2.74 4.33 -1.26
CA ILE A 50 3.64 5.25 -0.58
C ILE A 50 3.10 5.63 0.80
N ASN A 51 3.86 6.33 1.62
CA ASN A 51 3.37 6.94 2.86
C ASN A 51 2.91 8.40 2.62
N ASP A 52 2.38 9.07 3.65
CA ASP A 52 1.86 10.43 3.51
C ASP A 52 2.94 11.51 3.37
N GLU A 53 4.13 11.30 3.91
CA GLU A 53 5.28 12.19 3.69
C GLU A 53 5.77 12.12 2.25
N GLU A 54 5.95 10.91 1.72
CA GLU A 54 6.26 10.61 0.32
C GLU A 54 5.22 11.20 -0.62
N ALA A 55 3.94 11.08 -0.29
CA ALA A 55 2.87 11.65 -1.11
C ALA A 55 2.94 13.19 -1.16
N ARG A 56 3.26 13.84 -0.04
CA ARG A 56 3.44 15.29 0.02
C ARG A 56 4.68 15.73 -0.76
N GLN A 57 5.81 15.04 -0.59
CA GLN A 57 7.06 15.33 -1.29
C GLN A 57 6.91 15.15 -2.81
N LEU A 58 6.27 14.05 -3.24
CA LEU A 58 6.09 13.74 -4.66
C LEU A 58 5.15 14.76 -5.33
N SER A 59 4.06 15.15 -4.67
CA SER A 59 3.04 16.04 -5.26
C SER A 59 3.29 17.54 -5.06
N GLY A 60 4.09 17.90 -4.06
CA GLY A 60 4.21 19.27 -3.55
C GLY A 60 2.95 19.78 -2.82
N GLU A 61 2.00 18.90 -2.49
CA GLU A 61 0.70 19.25 -1.91
C GLU A 61 0.57 18.71 -0.49
N TYR A 62 0.12 19.54 0.45
CA TYR A 62 -0.10 19.09 1.83
C TYR A 62 -1.35 18.23 1.99
N ALA A 63 -2.44 18.60 1.30
CA ALA A 63 -3.71 17.91 1.37
C ALA A 63 -3.69 16.62 0.55
N LEU A 64 -3.84 15.47 1.22
CA LEU A 64 -3.69 14.15 0.58
C LEU A 64 -4.65 13.91 -0.60
N LYS A 65 -5.86 14.48 -0.57
CA LYS A 65 -6.79 14.38 -1.70
C LYS A 65 -6.27 15.12 -2.95
N THR A 66 -5.60 16.26 -2.77
CA THR A 66 -4.98 17.02 -3.86
C THR A 66 -3.69 16.34 -4.32
N ALA A 67 -2.87 15.87 -3.37
CA ALA A 67 -1.68 15.08 -3.64
C ALA A 67 -2.00 13.86 -4.50
N ALA A 68 -3.03 13.08 -4.11
CA ALA A 68 -3.47 11.90 -4.83
C ALA A 68 -3.86 12.22 -6.28
N LYS A 69 -4.61 13.31 -6.52
CA LYS A 69 -4.97 13.73 -7.88
C LYS A 69 -3.75 14.00 -8.75
N LYS A 70 -2.74 14.71 -8.22
CA LYS A 70 -1.50 14.99 -8.96
C LYS A 70 -0.70 13.72 -9.24
N ILE A 71 -0.57 12.85 -8.23
CA ILE A 71 0.22 11.62 -8.34
C ILE A 71 -0.43 10.64 -9.32
N MET A 72 -1.76 10.47 -9.28
CA MET A 72 -2.46 9.62 -10.23
C MET A 72 -2.36 10.15 -11.66
N ALA A 73 -2.27 11.46 -11.86
CA ALA A 73 -2.03 12.06 -13.17
C ALA A 73 -0.61 11.76 -13.73
N MET A 74 0.30 11.23 -12.90
CA MET A 74 1.61 10.75 -13.36
C MET A 74 1.54 9.39 -14.07
N GLY A 75 0.44 8.62 -13.88
CA GLY A 75 0.26 7.31 -14.52
C GLY A 75 -0.55 6.28 -13.72
N PRO A 76 -0.34 6.13 -12.39
CA PRO A 76 -1.00 5.09 -11.60
C PRO A 76 -2.52 5.20 -11.63
N LYS A 77 -3.20 4.08 -11.90
CA LYS A 77 -4.68 3.97 -11.84
C LYS A 77 -5.20 3.92 -10.42
N PHE A 78 -4.38 3.41 -9.51
CA PHE A 78 -4.66 3.33 -8.08
C PHE A 78 -3.48 3.88 -7.29
N LEU A 79 -3.78 4.53 -6.17
CA LEU A 79 -2.79 5.03 -5.24
C LEU A 79 -3.17 4.60 -3.83
N ILE A 80 -2.21 4.04 -3.11
CA ILE A 80 -2.33 3.76 -1.68
C ILE A 80 -1.40 4.70 -0.92
N ILE A 81 -1.98 5.48 0.00
CA ILE A 81 -1.24 6.33 0.94
C ILE A 81 -1.38 5.73 2.33
N LYS A 82 -0.29 5.18 2.85
CA LYS A 82 -0.17 4.65 4.21
C LYS A 82 0.10 5.81 5.18
N LYS A 83 -0.55 5.80 6.34
CA LYS A 83 -0.43 6.85 7.36
C LYS A 83 0.00 6.29 8.72
N GLY A 84 0.87 5.28 8.73
CA GLY A 84 1.31 4.61 9.95
C GLY A 84 0.14 4.19 10.84
N GLU A 85 0.15 4.63 12.09
CA GLU A 85 -0.90 4.39 13.10
C GLU A 85 -2.25 5.06 12.80
N HIS A 86 -2.38 5.80 11.71
CA HIS A 86 -3.65 6.42 11.27
C HIS A 86 -4.32 5.70 10.10
N GLY A 87 -3.81 4.53 9.70
CA GLY A 87 -4.44 3.66 8.71
C GLY A 87 -3.94 3.90 7.29
N ALA A 88 -4.75 3.55 6.29
CA ALA A 88 -4.40 3.67 4.88
C ALA A 88 -5.56 4.22 4.04
N LEU A 89 -5.22 4.98 3.00
CA LEU A 89 -6.18 5.49 2.01
C LEU A 89 -5.90 4.83 0.66
N LEU A 90 -6.94 4.30 0.02
CA LEU A 90 -6.92 3.80 -1.36
C LEU A 90 -7.72 4.76 -2.25
N PHE A 91 -7.08 5.24 -3.30
CA PHE A 91 -7.66 6.10 -4.34
C PHE A 91 -7.74 5.33 -5.65
N GLY A 92 -8.86 5.48 -6.38
CA GLY A 92 -9.06 4.87 -7.70
C GLY A 92 -10.53 4.90 -8.10
N GLU A 93 -10.82 4.83 -9.42
CA GLU A 93 -12.19 4.90 -9.97
C GLU A 93 -13.02 6.09 -9.43
N ASP A 94 -12.40 7.27 -9.25
CA ASP A 94 -13.00 8.46 -8.62
C ASP A 94 -13.53 8.24 -7.19
N LYS A 95 -13.14 7.14 -6.55
CA LYS A 95 -13.51 6.77 -5.19
C LYS A 95 -12.31 6.87 -4.25
N ILE A 96 -12.63 6.98 -2.97
CA ILE A 96 -11.67 6.91 -1.87
C ILE A 96 -12.18 5.85 -0.90
N TYR A 97 -11.29 4.95 -0.49
CA TYR A 97 -11.54 4.03 0.61
C TYR A 97 -10.54 4.32 1.73
N TYR A 98 -11.04 4.34 2.97
CA TYR A 98 -10.23 4.48 4.16
C TYR A 98 -10.27 3.17 4.93
N CYS A 99 -9.09 2.58 5.16
CA CYS A 99 -8.90 1.50 6.10
C CYS A 99 -8.39 2.11 7.41
N PRO A 100 -9.10 1.97 8.53
CA PRO A 100 -8.62 2.41 9.83
C PRO A 100 -7.35 1.65 10.21
N ALA A 101 -6.55 2.22 11.11
CA ALA A 101 -5.50 1.47 11.78
C ALA A 101 -6.08 0.63 12.92
N LEU A 102 -5.45 -0.51 13.19
CA LEU A 102 -5.69 -1.26 14.41
C LEU A 102 -4.88 -0.63 15.56
N PRO A 103 -5.52 -0.23 16.67
CA PRO A 103 -4.81 0.25 17.85
C PRO A 103 -4.01 -0.91 18.46
N LEU A 104 -2.68 -0.86 18.37
CA LEU A 104 -1.79 -1.84 18.99
C LEU A 104 -1.34 -1.35 20.37
N GLU A 105 -1.19 -2.27 21.33
CA GLU A 105 -0.69 -1.94 22.68
C GLU A 105 0.74 -1.39 22.65
N SER A 106 1.57 -1.90 21.73
CA SER A 106 2.93 -1.41 21.52
C SER A 106 3.39 -1.63 20.08
N VAL A 107 4.18 -0.69 19.58
CA VAL A 107 4.91 -0.76 18.31
C VAL A 107 6.38 -0.96 18.69
N PHE A 108 6.95 -2.11 18.34
CA PHE A 108 8.32 -2.46 18.71
C PHE A 108 9.34 -2.01 17.66
N ASP A 109 9.12 -2.34 16.39
CA ASP A 109 10.01 -2.00 15.27
C ASP A 109 9.20 -1.69 14.00
N PRO A 110 9.16 -0.45 13.50
CA PRO A 110 8.39 -0.10 12.30
C PRO A 110 9.03 -0.59 10.99
N THR A 111 10.27 -1.11 11.04
CA THR A 111 11.03 -1.51 9.86
C THR A 111 10.32 -2.62 9.08
N GLY A 112 10.16 -2.43 7.77
CA GLY A 112 9.53 -3.41 6.88
C GLY A 112 7.99 -3.43 6.91
N ALA A 113 7.33 -2.59 7.73
CA ALA A 113 5.87 -2.52 7.76
C ALA A 113 5.27 -2.13 6.40
N GLY A 114 5.93 -1.23 5.67
CA GLY A 114 5.51 -0.81 4.33
C GLY A 114 5.62 -1.91 3.28
N ASP A 115 6.74 -2.64 3.27
CA ASP A 115 6.94 -3.79 2.38
C ASP A 115 5.98 -4.94 2.73
N THR A 116 5.76 -5.18 4.02
CA THR A 116 4.84 -6.21 4.51
C THR A 116 3.39 -5.86 4.15
N PHE A 117 3.01 -4.59 4.21
CA PHE A 117 1.74 -4.10 3.68
C PHE A 117 1.62 -4.41 2.19
N ALA A 118 2.62 -4.04 1.39
CA ALA A 118 2.61 -4.27 -0.05
C ALA A 118 2.54 -5.77 -0.38
N GLY A 119 3.25 -6.60 0.38
CA GLY A 119 3.22 -8.07 0.28
C GLY A 119 1.83 -8.65 0.59
N GLY A 120 1.20 -8.22 1.69
CA GLY A 120 -0.16 -8.65 2.02
C GLY A 120 -1.20 -8.20 0.99
N PHE A 121 -1.06 -6.98 0.48
CA PHE A 121 -1.91 -6.43 -0.57
C PHE A 121 -1.79 -7.22 -1.88
N ILE A 122 -0.58 -7.36 -2.43
CA ILE A 122 -0.39 -8.04 -3.72
C ILE A 122 -0.64 -9.54 -3.59
N GLY A 123 -0.33 -10.14 -2.43
CA GLY A 123 -0.58 -11.55 -2.14
C GLY A 123 -2.06 -11.89 -2.16
N HIS A 124 -2.92 -11.06 -1.56
CA HIS A 124 -4.37 -11.24 -1.61
C HIS A 124 -4.93 -11.13 -3.03
N LEU A 125 -4.50 -10.11 -3.79
CA LEU A 125 -4.94 -9.94 -5.18
C LEU A 125 -4.51 -11.11 -6.06
N ALA A 126 -3.27 -11.57 -5.91
CA ALA A 126 -2.76 -12.73 -6.63
C ALA A 126 -3.53 -14.02 -6.29
N ALA A 127 -3.89 -14.22 -5.02
CA ALA A 127 -4.62 -15.40 -4.57
C ALA A 127 -6.09 -15.43 -5.01
N SER A 128 -6.70 -14.25 -5.18
CA SER A 128 -8.12 -14.12 -5.57
C SER A 128 -8.34 -13.91 -7.07
N ASP A 129 -7.27 -13.61 -7.82
CA ASP A 129 -7.28 -13.30 -9.26
C ASP A 129 -8.27 -12.20 -9.68
N ASP A 130 -8.56 -11.27 -8.77
CA ASP A 130 -9.48 -10.15 -8.98
C ASP A 130 -8.81 -8.82 -8.64
N ILE A 131 -8.65 -7.95 -9.64
CA ILE A 131 -8.04 -6.62 -9.50
C ILE A 131 -9.09 -5.50 -9.43
N SER A 132 -10.36 -5.83 -9.18
CA SER A 132 -11.43 -4.85 -9.01
C SER A 132 -11.16 -3.94 -7.82
N PHE A 133 -11.62 -2.68 -7.88
CA PHE A 133 -11.51 -1.76 -6.75
C PHE A 133 -12.18 -2.32 -5.48
N ALA A 134 -13.27 -3.07 -5.63
CA ALA A 134 -13.94 -3.73 -4.51
C ALA A 134 -13.04 -4.76 -3.82
N ASN A 135 -12.29 -5.56 -4.58
CA ASN A 135 -11.34 -6.51 -4.02
C ASN A 135 -10.05 -5.83 -3.52
N MET A 136 -9.62 -4.73 -4.13
CA MET A 136 -8.50 -3.92 -3.62
C MET A 136 -8.77 -3.37 -2.21
N LYS A 137 -10.02 -3.03 -1.85
CA LYS A 137 -10.36 -2.68 -0.46
C LYS A 137 -10.04 -3.81 0.51
N ARG A 138 -10.35 -5.05 0.12
CA ARG A 138 -10.02 -6.25 0.91
C ARG A 138 -8.50 -6.45 0.97
N ALA A 139 -7.82 -6.29 -0.15
CA ALA A 139 -6.36 -6.37 -0.22
C ALA A 139 -5.68 -5.34 0.71
N VAL A 140 -6.22 -4.12 0.82
CA VAL A 140 -5.74 -3.11 1.78
C VAL A 140 -5.91 -3.58 3.22
N ILE A 141 -7.03 -4.22 3.56
CA ILE A 141 -7.23 -4.83 4.89
C ILE A 141 -6.17 -5.90 5.16
N TYR A 142 -5.91 -6.81 4.21
CA TYR A 142 -4.86 -7.82 4.35
C TYR A 142 -3.47 -7.19 4.49
N GLY A 143 -3.16 -6.16 3.70
CA GLY A 143 -1.91 -5.40 3.83
C GLY A 143 -1.77 -4.78 5.21
N SER A 144 -2.81 -4.11 5.72
CA SER A 144 -2.82 -3.51 7.06
C SER A 144 -2.67 -4.55 8.17
N ALA A 145 -3.35 -5.69 8.05
CA ALA A 145 -3.23 -6.81 8.98
C ALA A 145 -1.79 -7.34 9.03
N MET A 146 -1.17 -7.58 7.88
CA MET A 146 0.21 -8.07 7.81
C MET A 146 1.21 -7.03 8.37
N ALA A 147 1.03 -5.76 8.05
CA ALA A 147 1.86 -4.68 8.59
C ALA A 147 1.73 -4.54 10.10
N SER A 148 0.52 -4.72 10.65
CA SER A 148 0.29 -4.66 12.10
C SER A 148 1.02 -5.78 12.85
N PHE A 149 1.23 -6.95 12.25
CA PHE A 149 2.11 -7.96 12.82
C PHE A 149 3.58 -7.60 12.68
N CYS A 150 4.00 -7.09 11.52
CA CYS A 150 5.40 -6.74 11.27
C CYS A 150 6.00 -5.91 12.40
N VAL A 151 5.22 -4.97 12.93
CA VAL A 151 5.70 -4.03 13.94
C VAL A 151 5.78 -4.57 15.37
N GLU A 152 5.31 -5.79 15.63
CA GLU A 152 5.24 -6.38 16.97
C GLU A 152 6.59 -6.95 17.46
N LYS A 153 7.54 -7.23 16.55
CA LYS A 153 8.86 -7.80 16.84
C LYS A 153 9.94 -7.20 15.95
N PHE A 154 11.20 -7.44 16.29
CA PHE A 154 12.34 -6.96 15.51
C PHE A 154 12.39 -7.61 14.12
N GLY A 155 12.58 -6.78 13.09
CA GLY A 155 12.70 -7.24 11.71
C GLY A 155 11.56 -8.18 11.28
N THR A 156 11.92 -9.35 10.74
CA THR A 156 10.93 -10.30 10.19
C THR A 156 10.49 -11.39 11.17
N GLU A 157 10.94 -11.34 12.43
CA GLU A 157 10.71 -12.39 13.43
C GLU A 157 9.22 -12.71 13.59
N ARG A 158 8.37 -11.67 13.69
CA ARG A 158 6.93 -11.88 13.84
C ARG A 158 6.31 -12.55 12.62
N ILE A 159 6.74 -12.14 11.42
CA ILE A 159 6.18 -12.61 10.14
C ILE A 159 6.52 -14.06 9.87
N LEU A 160 7.76 -14.49 10.19
CA LEU A 160 8.20 -15.87 9.99
C LEU A 160 7.44 -16.90 10.82
N ASN A 161 6.85 -16.46 11.95
CA ASN A 161 6.15 -17.33 12.90
C ASN A 161 4.62 -17.14 12.87
N LEU A 162 4.06 -16.50 11.84
CA LEU A 162 2.61 -16.30 11.68
C LEU A 162 1.91 -17.57 11.20
N SER A 163 0.85 -17.96 11.90
CA SER A 163 -0.12 -18.93 11.40
C SER A 163 -1.21 -18.28 10.55
N LYS A 164 -1.82 -19.06 9.66
CA LYS A 164 -2.98 -18.62 8.88
C LYS A 164 -4.18 -18.24 9.77
N GLN A 165 -4.31 -18.90 10.93
CA GLN A 165 -5.38 -18.61 11.88
C GLN A 165 -5.20 -17.21 12.47
N GLU A 166 -4.00 -16.84 12.90
CA GLU A 166 -3.71 -15.49 13.40
C GLU A 166 -3.97 -14.42 12.33
N ILE A 167 -3.56 -14.67 11.09
CA ILE A 167 -3.83 -13.75 9.96
C ILE A 167 -5.34 -13.56 9.79
N ASN A 168 -6.12 -14.64 9.77
CA ASN A 168 -7.57 -14.55 9.63
C ASN A 168 -8.21 -13.78 10.80
N THR A 169 -7.78 -14.03 12.04
CA THR A 169 -8.25 -13.30 13.22
C THR A 169 -7.96 -11.81 13.10
N ARG A 170 -6.71 -11.44 12.76
CA ARG A 170 -6.31 -10.03 12.59
C ARG A 170 -7.07 -9.34 11.46
N VAL A 171 -7.28 -10.03 10.34
CA VAL A 171 -8.12 -9.52 9.23
C VAL A 171 -9.55 -9.28 9.69
N GLN A 172 -10.12 -10.17 10.51
CA GLN A 172 -11.46 -9.97 11.07
C GLN A 172 -11.51 -8.73 11.97
N GLU A 173 -10.50 -8.49 12.82
CA GLU A 173 -10.41 -7.27 13.64
C GLU A 173 -10.47 -5.99 12.78
N PHE A 174 -9.75 -5.96 11.64
CA PHE A 174 -9.80 -4.82 10.71
C PHE A 174 -11.16 -4.70 9.99
N ILE A 175 -11.83 -5.81 9.68
CA ILE A 175 -13.19 -5.79 9.10
C ILE A 175 -14.16 -5.17 10.09
N ASP A 176 -14.11 -5.61 11.35
CA ASP A 176 -15.01 -5.13 12.41
C ASP A 176 -14.79 -3.64 12.69
N LEU A 177 -13.55 -3.16 12.64
CA LEU A 177 -13.23 -1.72 12.75
C LEU A 177 -13.73 -0.87 11.58
N SER A 178 -13.88 -1.47 10.40
CA SER A 178 -14.25 -0.76 9.17
C SER A 178 -15.76 -0.69 8.96
N GLN A 179 -16.55 -1.43 9.73
CA GLN A 179 -18.00 -1.51 9.59
C GLN A 179 -18.67 -0.75 10.74
N VAL A 180 -19.60 0.14 10.39
CA VAL A 180 -20.54 0.71 11.35
C VAL A 180 -21.93 0.41 10.82
N GLU A 181 -22.71 -0.36 11.57
CA GLU A 181 -24.13 -0.55 11.27
C GLU A 181 -24.87 0.72 11.70
N ILE A 182 -25.40 1.45 10.72
CA ILE A 182 -26.25 2.63 10.96
C ILE A 182 -27.58 2.38 10.28
N SER A 183 -28.66 2.40 11.06
CA SER A 183 -30.01 2.59 10.56
C SER A 183 -30.35 4.06 10.71
N LEU A 184 -30.59 4.76 9.60
CA LEU A 184 -31.14 6.10 9.64
C LEU A 184 -32.64 5.98 9.90
N ALA A 185 -33.11 6.58 11.00
CA ALA A 185 -34.54 6.66 11.34
C ALA A 185 -35.29 7.57 10.37
#